data_AF-A0A3M8BZF9-F1
#
_entry.id   AF-A0A3M8BZF9-F1
#
_cell.length_a   1.000
_cell.length_b   1.000
_cell.length_c   1.000
_cell.angle_alpha   90.00
_cell.angle_beta   90.00
_cell.angle_gamma   90.00
#
_symmetry.space_group_name_H-M   'P 1'
#
loop_
_entity.id
_entity.type
_entity.pdbx_description
1 polymer ?
#
loop_
_entity_poly.entity_id
_entity_poly.type
_entity_poly.pdbx_seq_one_letter_code
_entity_poly.pdbx_strand_id
1 'polypeptide(L)'
;MLAKSAVELVNRCYEETNSLMSLEILKESFIAFVFGNYQEEFVLRYNLENFYEHLDQLRLTNCRRDFDKAVEEWYMVQYGCDTKEANFHDILFTLVKEAIVEHQSQNRMELIRDVTKVLTLPNGFISRWQNGHMNDQSLPTYFKYLMKLGLRSNDDIETLVDMWLVEYPNAFDKKQQQLFANPPRRGRPNNVELALLVEKASQFKPEMTSQEKERLRKIYYYHRKTLTIREMIEKFKNYISSKNKTDDSQVG
;
A
#
# COMPACT_ATOMS: atom_id res chain seq x y z
N MET A 1 10.98 -35.01 1.42
CA MET A 1 10.95 -35.54 2.82
C MET A 1 9.48 -35.67 3.17
N LEU A 2 8.97 -36.78 3.73
CA LEU A 2 7.52 -36.91 3.96
C LEU A 2 7.01 -35.85 4.94
N ALA A 3 5.77 -35.38 4.75
CA ALA A 3 5.14 -34.45 5.67
C ALA A 3 4.80 -35.18 6.98
N LYS A 4 4.96 -34.51 8.12
CA LYS A 4 4.68 -35.09 9.44
C LYS A 4 3.28 -34.73 9.95
N SER A 5 2.62 -33.77 9.31
CA SER A 5 1.28 -33.31 9.66
C SER A 5 0.56 -32.77 8.42
N ALA A 6 -0.77 -32.76 8.45
CA ALA A 6 -1.57 -32.14 7.39
C ALA A 6 -1.25 -30.64 7.22
N VAL A 7 -1.02 -29.93 8.32
CA VAL A 7 -0.60 -28.51 8.32
C VAL A 7 0.73 -28.30 7.61
N GLU A 8 1.70 -29.20 7.80
CA GLU A 8 2.98 -29.15 7.06
C GLU A 8 2.76 -29.36 5.56
N LEU A 9 1.85 -30.26 5.19
CA LEU A 9 1.53 -30.54 3.80
C LEU A 9 0.82 -29.35 3.12
N VAL A 10 -0.11 -28.70 3.82
CA VAL A 10 -0.74 -27.45 3.38
C VAL A 10 0.32 -26.35 3.22
N ASN A 11 1.26 -26.26 4.16
CA ASN A 11 2.33 -25.26 4.10
C ASN A 11 3.19 -25.41 2.84
N ARG A 12 3.53 -26.65 2.46
CA ARG A 12 4.27 -26.92 1.22
C ARG A 12 3.47 -26.58 -0.03
N CYS A 13 2.19 -26.96 -0.05
CA CYS A 13 1.27 -26.57 -1.12
C CYS A 13 1.27 -25.04 -1.29
N TYR A 14 1.08 -24.31 -0.19
CA TYR A 14 1.09 -22.84 -0.21
C TYR A 14 2.44 -22.27 -0.69
N GLU A 15 3.56 -22.85 -0.28
CA GLU A 15 4.90 -22.44 -0.72
C GLU A 15 5.13 -22.64 -2.23
N GLU A 16 4.51 -23.62 -2.88
CA GLU A 16 4.57 -23.78 -4.34
C GLU A 16 3.79 -22.69 -5.08
N THR A 17 2.69 -22.18 -4.50
CA THR A 17 1.84 -21.18 -5.18
C THR A 17 2.49 -19.81 -5.33
N ASN A 18 3.39 -19.42 -4.42
CA ASN A 18 4.14 -18.16 -4.47
C ASN A 18 3.28 -16.91 -4.76
N SER A 19 2.06 -16.84 -4.19
CA SER A 19 1.12 -15.74 -4.46
C SER A 19 0.07 -15.56 -3.36
N LEU A 20 -0.65 -14.42 -3.38
CA LEU A 20 -1.84 -14.22 -2.57
C LEU A 20 -2.99 -15.08 -3.12
N MET A 21 -3.62 -15.87 -2.26
CA MET A 21 -4.63 -16.84 -2.64
C MET A 21 -5.74 -16.86 -1.60
N SER A 22 -7.00 -16.81 -2.05
CA SER A 22 -8.13 -16.94 -1.15
C SER A 22 -8.19 -18.33 -0.53
N LEU A 23 -8.80 -18.44 0.65
CA LEU A 23 -8.92 -19.71 1.38
C LEU A 23 -9.57 -20.80 0.53
N GLU A 24 -10.60 -20.45 -0.24
CA GLU A 24 -11.32 -21.41 -1.09
C GLU A 24 -10.47 -21.91 -2.26
N ILE A 25 -9.67 -21.04 -2.89
CA ILE A 25 -8.73 -21.48 -3.94
C ILE A 25 -7.63 -22.34 -3.32
N LEU A 26 -7.17 -22.05 -2.11
CA LEU A 26 -6.19 -22.88 -1.42
C LEU A 26 -6.72 -24.28 -1.09
N LYS A 27 -8.00 -24.40 -0.69
CA LYS A 27 -8.67 -25.69 -0.46
C LYS A 27 -8.67 -26.57 -1.72
N GLU A 28 -9.02 -25.98 -2.86
CA GLU A 28 -9.00 -26.69 -4.15
C GLU A 28 -7.57 -27.05 -4.58
N SER A 29 -6.65 -26.09 -4.48
CA SER A 29 -5.24 -26.28 -4.83
C SER A 29 -4.57 -27.35 -3.96
N PHE A 30 -4.94 -27.45 -2.69
CA PHE A 30 -4.40 -28.42 -1.76
C PHE A 30 -4.76 -29.86 -2.17
N ILE A 31 -6.02 -30.10 -2.57
CA ILE A 31 -6.43 -31.42 -3.05
C ILE A 31 -5.66 -31.79 -4.33
N ALA A 32 -5.56 -30.86 -5.28
CA ALA A 32 -4.82 -31.07 -6.52
C ALA A 32 -3.33 -31.34 -6.26
N PHE A 33 -2.73 -30.64 -5.30
CA PHE A 33 -1.34 -30.85 -4.89
C PHE A 33 -1.11 -32.23 -4.28
N VAL A 34 -2.01 -32.68 -3.37
CA VAL A 34 -1.86 -33.95 -2.67
C VAL A 34 -1.96 -35.15 -3.61
N PHE A 35 -2.93 -35.16 -4.51
CA PHE A 35 -3.13 -36.24 -5.49
C PHE A 35 -2.32 -36.07 -6.80
N GLY A 36 -1.59 -34.96 -6.93
CA GLY A 36 -0.65 -34.69 -8.02
C GLY A 36 0.78 -34.80 -7.52
N ASN A 37 1.45 -33.65 -7.41
CA ASN A 37 2.88 -33.52 -7.08
C ASN A 37 3.29 -34.37 -5.87
N TYR A 38 2.50 -34.35 -4.79
CA TYR A 38 2.88 -35.06 -3.57
C TYR A 38 2.73 -36.58 -3.70
N GLN A 39 1.66 -37.08 -4.33
CA GLN A 39 1.48 -38.49 -4.62
C GLN A 39 2.60 -39.00 -5.54
N GLU A 40 2.98 -38.22 -6.56
CA GLU A 40 4.09 -38.56 -7.44
C GLU A 40 5.43 -38.64 -6.67
N GLU A 41 5.75 -37.64 -5.82
CA GLU A 41 6.96 -37.68 -4.97
C GLU A 41 6.96 -38.92 -4.06
N PHE A 42 5.80 -39.27 -3.50
CA PHE A 42 5.65 -40.40 -2.59
C PHE A 42 5.84 -41.73 -3.31
N VAL A 43 5.15 -41.94 -4.43
CA VAL A 43 5.18 -43.19 -5.20
C VAL A 43 6.53 -43.41 -5.90
N LEU A 44 7.33 -42.36 -6.11
CA LEU A 44 8.72 -42.52 -6.56
C LEU A 44 9.60 -43.24 -5.52
N ARG A 45 9.24 -43.19 -4.23
CA ARG A 45 10.02 -43.77 -3.13
C ARG A 45 9.34 -44.95 -2.45
N TYR A 46 8.02 -45.04 -2.56
CA TYR A 46 7.14 -46.01 -1.92
C TYR A 46 6.07 -46.49 -2.91
N ASN A 47 5.14 -47.34 -2.50
CA ASN A 47 4.01 -47.75 -3.36
C ASN A 47 2.76 -46.89 -3.08
N LEU A 48 1.72 -47.10 -3.88
CA LEU A 48 0.44 -46.40 -3.76
C LEU A 48 -0.33 -46.78 -2.49
N GLU A 49 -0.20 -48.01 -2.00
CA GLU A 49 -0.85 -48.46 -0.76
C GLU A 49 -0.31 -47.68 0.46
N ASN A 50 1.01 -47.54 0.55
CA ASN A 50 1.68 -46.77 1.58
C ASN A 50 1.30 -45.27 1.52
N PHE A 51 0.95 -44.74 0.35
CA PHE A 51 0.48 -43.37 0.22
C PHE A 51 -0.87 -43.17 0.93
N TYR A 52 -1.83 -44.09 0.72
CA TYR A 52 -3.12 -44.02 1.42
C TYR A 52 -2.99 -44.25 2.92
N GLU A 53 -2.12 -45.18 3.35
CA GLU A 53 -1.78 -45.34 4.78
C GLU A 53 -1.16 -44.06 5.36
N HIS A 54 -0.33 -43.37 4.58
CA HIS A 54 0.25 -42.10 5.01
C HIS A 54 -0.80 -41.00 5.13
N LEU A 55 -1.74 -40.90 4.19
CA LEU A 55 -2.89 -39.98 4.32
C LEU A 55 -3.73 -40.29 5.55
N ASP A 56 -3.90 -41.56 5.91
CA ASP A 56 -4.58 -41.95 7.15
C ASP A 56 -3.83 -41.49 8.40
N GLN A 57 -2.49 -41.63 8.43
CA GLN A 57 -1.66 -41.09 9.51
C GLN A 57 -1.78 -39.56 9.65
N LEU A 58 -1.93 -38.86 8.52
CA LEU A 58 -2.17 -37.41 8.48
C LEU A 58 -3.62 -37.02 8.77
N ARG A 59 -4.51 -37.99 8.99
CA ARG A 59 -5.97 -37.81 9.20
C ARG A 59 -6.69 -37.18 8.01
N LEU A 60 -6.27 -37.53 6.79
CA LEU A 60 -6.85 -37.08 5.52
C LEU A 60 -7.63 -38.21 4.84
N THR A 61 -8.60 -38.80 5.54
CA THR A 61 -9.32 -40.00 5.07
C THR A 61 -10.71 -39.73 4.51
N ASN A 62 -11.44 -38.75 5.04
CA ASN A 62 -12.81 -38.45 4.62
C ASN A 62 -12.85 -37.49 3.42
N CYS A 63 -11.88 -37.61 2.51
CA CYS A 63 -11.70 -36.73 1.34
C CYS A 63 -11.97 -35.27 1.73
N ARG A 64 -12.87 -34.58 1.01
CA ARG A 64 -13.05 -33.13 1.04
C ARG A 64 -13.09 -32.51 2.44
N ARG A 65 -13.81 -33.10 3.40
CA ARG A 65 -13.97 -32.52 4.75
C ARG A 65 -12.64 -32.40 5.49
N ASP A 66 -11.80 -33.42 5.41
CA ASP A 66 -10.55 -33.45 6.16
C ASP A 66 -9.48 -32.58 5.49
N PHE A 67 -9.49 -32.48 4.15
CA PHE A 67 -8.65 -31.54 3.39
C PHE A 67 -9.03 -30.08 3.71
N ASP A 68 -10.32 -29.73 3.67
CA ASP A 68 -10.77 -28.38 3.97
C ASP A 68 -10.40 -27.99 5.41
N LYS A 69 -10.61 -28.91 6.36
CA LYS A 69 -10.25 -28.71 7.76
C LYS A 69 -8.75 -28.51 7.96
N ALA A 70 -7.90 -29.25 7.27
CA ALA A 70 -6.45 -29.07 7.35
C ALA A 70 -6.01 -27.67 6.86
N VAL A 71 -6.64 -27.17 5.81
CA VAL A 71 -6.37 -25.82 5.28
C VAL A 71 -6.85 -24.75 6.27
N GLU A 72 -8.03 -24.92 6.87
CA GLU A 72 -8.56 -24.02 7.90
C GLU A 72 -7.67 -24.01 9.16
N GLU A 73 -7.20 -25.18 9.61
CA GLU A 73 -6.26 -25.28 10.74
C GLU A 73 -4.94 -24.57 10.43
N TRP A 74 -4.36 -24.80 9.24
CA TRP A 74 -3.15 -24.08 8.80
C TRP A 74 -3.39 -22.57 8.78
N TYR A 75 -4.53 -22.13 8.25
CA TYR A 75 -4.89 -20.73 8.15
C TYR A 75 -4.98 -20.06 9.53
N MET A 76 -5.62 -20.72 10.50
CA MET A 76 -5.69 -20.27 11.89
C MET A 76 -4.32 -20.21 12.56
N VAL A 77 -3.42 -21.14 12.27
CA VAL A 77 -2.03 -21.10 12.78
C VAL A 77 -1.24 -19.93 12.21
N GLN A 78 -1.43 -19.59 10.94
CA GLN A 78 -0.71 -18.47 10.32
C GLN A 78 -1.25 -17.10 10.74
N TYR A 79 -2.56 -16.97 10.96
CA TYR A 79 -3.25 -15.69 11.12
C TYR A 79 -3.77 -15.41 12.55
N GLY A 80 -4.08 -16.45 13.33
CA GLY A 80 -4.40 -16.32 14.75
C GLY A 80 -5.81 -15.80 15.11
N CYS A 81 -6.65 -15.40 14.14
CA CYS A 81 -8.03 -14.99 14.43
C CYS A 81 -9.00 -15.18 13.25
N ASP A 82 -10.21 -15.67 13.53
CA ASP A 82 -11.27 -15.91 12.53
C ASP A 82 -12.11 -14.65 12.25
N THR A 83 -11.65 -13.48 12.69
CA THR A 83 -12.42 -12.23 12.57
C THR A 83 -12.51 -11.81 11.11
N LYS A 84 -13.75 -11.75 10.63
CA LYS A 84 -14.11 -11.23 9.30
C LYS A 84 -13.78 -9.75 9.11
N GLU A 85 -13.52 -9.03 10.19
CA GLU A 85 -13.10 -7.63 10.15
C GLU A 85 -11.62 -7.55 9.71
N ALA A 86 -11.40 -7.02 8.51
CA ALA A 86 -10.07 -6.80 7.96
C ALA A 86 -9.38 -5.67 8.74
N ASN A 87 -8.64 -6.04 9.78
CA ASN A 87 -7.73 -5.12 10.46
C ASN A 87 -6.44 -5.03 9.64
N PHE A 88 -6.39 -4.05 8.74
CA PHE A 88 -5.19 -3.76 7.95
C PHE A 88 -4.14 -3.04 8.79
N HIS A 89 -2.90 -3.51 8.70
CA HIS A 89 -1.77 -2.82 9.33
C HIS A 89 -1.48 -1.48 8.63
N ASP A 90 -1.12 -0.44 9.39
CA ASP A 90 -0.90 0.94 8.90
C ASP A 90 0.07 1.06 7.71
N ILE A 91 1.03 0.15 7.64
CA ILE A 91 1.99 0.09 6.53
C ILE A 91 1.29 -0.08 5.17
N LEU A 92 0.16 -0.80 5.12
CA LEU A 92 -0.59 -1.04 3.89
C LEU A 92 -1.20 0.25 3.35
N PHE A 93 -1.76 1.10 4.21
CA PHE A 93 -2.27 2.41 3.81
C PHE A 93 -1.16 3.34 3.32
N THR A 94 0.05 3.20 3.88
CA THR A 94 1.24 3.90 3.38
C THR A 94 1.59 3.43 1.97
N LEU A 95 1.52 2.13 1.69
CA LEU A 95 1.76 1.56 0.35
C LEU A 95 0.70 2.00 -0.67
N VAL A 96 -0.58 2.15 -0.27
CA VAL A 96 -1.62 2.73 -1.14
C VAL A 96 -1.27 4.17 -1.53
N LYS A 97 -0.84 4.96 -0.56
CA LYS A 97 -0.38 6.33 -0.80
C LYS A 97 0.87 6.38 -1.69
N GLU A 98 1.79 5.44 -1.55
CA GLU A 98 2.96 5.35 -2.43
C GLU A 98 2.54 5.01 -3.86
N ALA A 99 1.67 4.00 -4.04
CA ALA A 99 1.18 3.58 -5.35
C ALA A 99 0.50 4.74 -6.11
N ILE A 100 -0.36 5.52 -5.44
CA ILE A 100 -1.02 6.65 -6.10
C ILE A 100 -0.05 7.78 -6.46
N VAL A 101 0.99 8.00 -5.66
CA VAL A 101 2.02 9.03 -5.93
C VAL A 101 2.92 8.60 -7.09
N GLU A 102 3.36 7.33 -7.09
CA GLU A 102 4.28 6.79 -8.08
C GLU A 102 3.61 6.64 -9.45
N HIS A 103 2.40 6.09 -9.47
CA HIS A 103 1.70 5.75 -10.71
C HIS A 103 0.68 6.80 -11.16
N GLN A 104 0.37 7.81 -10.33
CA GLN A 104 -0.60 8.86 -10.62
C GLN A 104 -1.95 8.29 -11.07
N SER A 105 -2.44 7.27 -10.37
CA SER A 105 -3.69 6.58 -10.71
C SER A 105 -4.86 7.58 -10.81
N GLN A 106 -5.71 7.44 -11.83
CA GLN A 106 -6.79 8.40 -12.11
C GLN A 106 -8.17 7.95 -11.59
N ASN A 107 -8.30 6.68 -11.19
CA ASN A 107 -9.53 6.10 -10.71
C ASN A 107 -9.27 4.88 -9.79
N ARG A 108 -10.33 4.39 -9.16
CA ARG A 108 -10.29 3.22 -8.25
C ARG A 108 -9.63 2.00 -8.89
N MET A 109 -10.01 1.65 -10.12
CA MET A 109 -9.52 0.45 -10.79
C MET A 109 -8.03 0.53 -11.10
N GLU A 110 -7.56 1.71 -11.52
CA GLU A 110 -6.14 1.95 -11.70
C GLU A 110 -5.38 1.88 -10.38
N LEU A 111 -5.93 2.45 -9.30
CA LEU A 111 -5.30 2.40 -7.99
C LEU A 111 -5.19 0.96 -7.47
N ILE A 112 -6.25 0.15 -7.59
CA ILE A 112 -6.20 -1.29 -7.23
C ILE A 112 -5.10 -1.99 -8.01
N ARG A 113 -5.07 -1.82 -9.34
CA ARG A 113 -4.04 -2.41 -10.19
C ARG A 113 -2.63 -1.99 -9.75
N ASP A 114 -2.45 -0.72 -9.45
CA ASP A 114 -1.15 -0.15 -9.12
C ASP A 114 -0.68 -0.57 -7.71
N VAL A 115 -1.60 -0.65 -6.74
CA VAL A 115 -1.34 -1.24 -5.41
C VAL A 115 -0.97 -2.73 -5.53
N THR A 116 -1.70 -3.49 -6.35
CA THR A 116 -1.37 -4.90 -6.61
C THR A 116 0.03 -5.05 -7.20
N LYS A 117 0.43 -4.17 -8.14
CA LYS A 117 1.80 -4.18 -8.68
C LYS A 117 2.84 -3.89 -7.61
N VAL A 118 2.63 -2.86 -6.79
CA VAL A 118 3.53 -2.51 -5.68
C VAL A 118 3.69 -3.69 -4.72
N LEU A 119 2.62 -4.45 -4.45
CA LEU A 119 2.64 -5.57 -3.50
C LEU A 119 3.14 -6.89 -4.09
N THR A 120 2.99 -7.15 -5.38
CA THR A 120 3.26 -8.48 -5.95
C THR A 120 4.42 -8.53 -6.93
N LEU A 121 4.89 -7.39 -7.45
CA LEU A 121 6.05 -7.39 -8.35
C LEU A 121 7.39 -7.41 -7.57
N PRO A 122 8.41 -8.13 -8.06
CA PRO A 122 9.71 -8.24 -7.40
C PRO A 122 10.41 -6.90 -7.17
N ASN A 123 10.21 -5.93 -8.08
CA ASN A 123 10.77 -4.59 -7.99
C ASN A 123 9.96 -3.64 -7.07
N GLY A 124 8.83 -4.09 -6.54
CA GLY A 124 7.98 -3.32 -5.64
C GLY A 124 8.38 -3.46 -4.18
N PHE A 125 7.38 -3.60 -3.31
CA PHE A 125 7.56 -3.74 -1.87
C PHE A 125 8.31 -5.03 -1.47
N ILE A 126 8.27 -6.08 -2.30
CA ILE A 126 9.03 -7.32 -2.09
C ILE A 126 10.52 -7.03 -1.89
N SER A 127 11.15 -6.30 -2.81
CA SER A 127 12.57 -5.95 -2.72
C SER A 127 12.89 -5.13 -1.46
N ARG A 128 12.03 -4.17 -1.09
CA ARG A 128 12.20 -3.37 0.14
C ARG A 128 12.10 -4.24 1.39
N TRP A 129 11.15 -5.17 1.42
CA TRP A 129 10.97 -6.10 2.54
C TRP A 129 12.15 -7.07 2.67
N GLN A 130 12.62 -7.66 1.55
CA GLN A 130 13.77 -8.56 1.52
C GLN A 130 15.05 -7.88 2.01
N ASN A 131 15.28 -6.62 1.59
CA ASN A 131 16.45 -5.85 2.01
C ASN A 131 16.39 -5.42 3.49
N GLY A 132 15.20 -5.36 4.10
CA GLY A 132 14.99 -4.93 5.48
C GLY A 132 15.05 -6.05 6.52
N HIS A 133 14.78 -7.31 6.13
CA HIS A 133 14.75 -8.45 7.03
C HIS A 133 15.95 -9.40 6.82
N MET A 134 16.72 -9.64 7.89
CA MET A 134 17.96 -10.44 7.88
C MET A 134 17.74 -11.96 7.90
N ASN A 135 16.50 -12.45 8.08
CA ASN A 135 16.20 -13.87 8.19
C ASN A 135 15.06 -14.28 7.23
N ASP A 136 15.36 -15.27 6.38
CA ASP A 136 14.49 -15.95 5.39
C ASP A 136 13.77 -15.02 4.37
N GLN A 137 14.44 -14.79 3.24
CA GLN A 137 14.01 -13.87 2.17
C GLN A 137 13.18 -14.55 1.07
N SER A 138 12.68 -15.76 1.34
CA SER A 138 11.92 -16.52 0.35
C SER A 138 10.57 -15.86 0.03
N LEU A 139 10.15 -15.97 -1.24
CA LEU A 139 8.90 -15.38 -1.73
C LEU A 139 7.65 -15.89 -0.97
N PRO A 140 7.55 -17.17 -0.57
CA PRO A 140 6.45 -17.61 0.27
C PRO A 140 6.39 -16.93 1.64
N THR A 141 7.55 -16.64 2.24
CA THR A 141 7.64 -15.96 3.53
C THR A 141 7.14 -14.52 3.41
N TYR A 142 7.38 -13.87 2.28
CA TYR A 142 6.80 -12.57 1.97
C TYR A 142 5.27 -12.60 1.92
N PHE A 143 4.67 -13.59 1.23
CA PHE A 143 3.21 -13.68 1.17
C PHE A 143 2.57 -14.03 2.53
N LYS A 144 3.22 -14.90 3.33
CA LYS A 144 2.83 -15.12 4.74
C LYS A 144 2.92 -13.83 5.57
N TYR A 145 3.92 -12.99 5.30
CA TYR A 145 4.02 -11.67 5.94
C TYR A 145 2.86 -10.76 5.52
N LEU A 146 2.49 -10.70 4.24
CA LEU A 146 1.32 -9.94 3.79
C LEU A 146 0.02 -10.42 4.44
N MET A 147 -0.16 -11.74 4.60
CA MET A 147 -1.30 -12.30 5.33
C MET A 147 -1.38 -11.76 6.76
N LYS A 148 -0.25 -11.68 7.47
CA LYS A 148 -0.19 -11.10 8.83
C LYS A 148 -0.49 -9.61 8.89
N LEU A 149 -0.27 -8.87 7.79
CA LEU A 149 -0.67 -7.47 7.68
C LEU A 149 -2.16 -7.28 7.35
N GLY A 150 -2.87 -8.36 7.01
CA GLY A 150 -4.29 -8.36 6.66
C GLY A 150 -4.60 -8.61 5.19
N LEU A 151 -3.61 -8.86 4.33
CA LEU A 151 -3.81 -9.16 2.90
C LEU A 151 -3.75 -10.67 2.63
N ARG A 152 -4.91 -11.30 2.46
CA ARG A 152 -5.07 -12.75 2.30
C ARG A 152 -5.38 -13.11 0.85
N SER A 153 -6.20 -12.29 0.20
CA SER A 153 -6.51 -12.42 -1.23
C SER A 153 -6.38 -11.07 -1.95
N ASN A 154 -6.57 -11.08 -3.28
CA ASN A 154 -6.68 -9.84 -4.05
C ASN A 154 -7.91 -9.01 -3.65
N ASP A 155 -8.97 -9.63 -3.13
CA ASP A 155 -10.17 -8.93 -2.65
C ASP A 155 -9.86 -8.05 -1.43
N ASP A 156 -8.89 -8.46 -0.61
CA ASP A 156 -8.42 -7.65 0.50
C ASP A 156 -7.69 -6.39 0.01
N ILE A 157 -7.01 -6.44 -1.15
CA ILE A 157 -6.41 -5.26 -1.77
C ILE A 157 -7.50 -4.28 -2.22
N GLU A 158 -8.58 -4.78 -2.81
CA GLU A 158 -9.73 -3.94 -3.17
C GLU A 158 -10.34 -3.27 -1.93
N THR A 159 -10.57 -4.06 -0.89
CA THR A 159 -11.15 -3.62 0.37
C THR A 159 -10.26 -2.57 1.08
N LEU A 160 -8.94 -2.78 1.05
CA LEU A 160 -7.95 -1.82 1.54
C LEU A 160 -8.02 -0.48 0.78
N VAL A 161 -8.09 -0.54 -0.54
CA VAL A 161 -8.21 0.66 -1.38
C VAL A 161 -9.53 1.39 -1.10
N ASP A 162 -10.63 0.65 -0.96
CA ASP A 162 -11.93 1.24 -0.66
C ASP A 162 -11.95 1.95 0.70
N MET A 163 -11.41 1.32 1.74
CA MET A 163 -11.26 1.97 3.05
C MET A 163 -10.41 3.24 2.96
N TRP A 164 -9.29 3.18 2.25
CA TRP A 164 -8.41 4.34 2.10
C TRP A 164 -9.08 5.49 1.33
N LEU A 165 -9.89 5.18 0.31
CA LEU A 165 -10.64 6.17 -0.46
C LEU A 165 -11.78 6.81 0.33
N VAL A 166 -12.33 6.13 1.34
CA VAL A 166 -13.29 6.74 2.29
C VAL A 166 -12.63 7.89 3.06
N GLU A 167 -11.37 7.72 3.47
CA GLU A 167 -10.61 8.77 4.16
C GLU A 167 -10.11 9.87 3.20
N TYR A 168 -9.87 9.52 1.93
CA TYR A 168 -9.35 10.42 0.90
C TYR A 168 -10.23 10.43 -0.37
N PRO A 169 -11.45 10.99 -0.33
CA PRO A 169 -12.39 10.94 -1.46
C PRO A 169 -11.87 11.68 -2.71
N ASN A 170 -11.00 12.66 -2.51
CA ASN A 170 -10.38 13.45 -3.58
C ASN A 170 -8.98 12.92 -3.97
N ALA A 171 -8.66 11.66 -3.67
CA ALA A 171 -7.33 11.10 -3.91
C ALA A 171 -6.86 11.19 -5.37
N PHE A 172 -7.78 11.22 -6.33
CA PHE A 172 -7.49 11.32 -7.77
C PHE A 172 -7.27 12.76 -8.25
N ASP A 173 -7.55 13.76 -7.42
CA ASP A 173 -7.29 15.15 -7.79
C ASP A 173 -5.78 15.40 -7.90
N LYS A 174 -5.34 15.98 -9.02
CA LYS A 174 -3.92 16.33 -9.24
C LYS A 174 -3.30 17.10 -8.07
N LYS A 175 -4.08 18.02 -7.48
CA LYS A 175 -3.64 18.81 -6.33
C LYS A 175 -3.45 17.95 -5.07
N GLN A 176 -4.35 17.00 -4.83
CA GLN A 176 -4.24 16.08 -3.69
C GLN A 176 -3.06 15.12 -3.86
N GLN A 177 -2.84 14.58 -5.07
CA GLN A 177 -1.68 13.75 -5.37
C GLN A 177 -0.36 14.49 -5.17
N GLN A 178 -0.29 15.77 -5.56
CA GLN A 178 0.88 16.62 -5.27
C GLN A 178 1.12 16.81 -3.76
N LEU A 179 0.06 16.89 -2.95
CA LEU A 179 0.17 16.96 -1.49
C LEU A 179 0.65 15.64 -0.89
N PHE A 180 0.25 14.50 -1.46
CA PHE A 180 0.74 13.20 -1.05
C PHE A 180 2.23 13.03 -1.36
N ALA A 181 2.69 13.48 -2.53
CA ALA A 181 4.08 13.44 -2.96
C ALA A 181 4.99 14.37 -2.13
N ASN A 182 4.47 15.52 -1.72
CA ASN A 182 5.20 16.52 -0.94
C ASN A 182 4.51 16.77 0.41
N PRO A 183 4.56 15.80 1.35
CA PRO A 183 3.94 15.97 2.65
C PRO A 183 4.57 17.17 3.40
N PRO A 184 3.78 18.02 4.05
CA PRO A 184 4.31 19.18 4.75
C PRO A 184 5.28 18.75 5.85
N ARG A 185 6.44 19.40 5.93
CA ARG A 185 7.41 19.17 7.02
C ARG A 185 6.71 19.42 8.37
N ARG A 186 6.92 18.52 9.34
CA ARG A 186 6.38 18.59 10.71
C ARG A 186 6.45 20.03 11.25
N GLY A 187 5.34 20.53 11.78
CA GLY A 187 5.23 21.85 12.40
C GLY A 187 4.75 22.99 11.49
N ARG A 188 4.45 22.73 10.20
CA ARG A 188 3.86 23.74 9.32
C ARG A 188 2.47 23.29 8.84
N PRO A 189 1.38 23.85 9.39
CA PRO A 189 0.04 23.59 8.87
C PRO A 189 0.00 23.96 7.39
N ASN A 190 -0.55 23.06 6.58
CA ASN A 190 -0.72 23.28 5.15
C ASN A 190 -1.83 24.32 4.96
N ASN A 191 -1.49 25.61 4.99
CA ASN A 191 -2.43 26.65 4.62
C ASN A 191 -2.59 26.61 3.11
N VAL A 192 -3.57 25.82 2.65
CA VAL A 192 -3.94 25.67 1.22
C VAL A 192 -4.12 27.04 0.57
N GLU A 193 -4.67 27.99 1.32
CA GLU A 193 -4.82 29.38 0.88
C GLU A 193 -3.48 30.11 0.71
N LEU A 194 -2.50 29.88 1.60
CA LEU A 194 -1.16 30.45 1.49
C LEU A 194 -0.39 29.84 0.31
N ALA A 195 -0.53 28.53 0.08
CA ALA A 195 0.06 27.88 -1.09
C ALA A 195 -0.52 28.45 -2.40
N LEU A 196 -1.84 28.60 -2.47
CA LEU A 196 -2.52 29.22 -3.61
C LEU A 196 -2.12 30.70 -3.80
N LEU A 197 -1.92 31.43 -2.70
CA LEU A 197 -1.42 32.81 -2.73
C LEU A 197 0.01 32.87 -3.29
N VAL A 198 0.90 31.97 -2.86
CA VAL A 198 2.27 31.85 -3.38
C VAL A 198 2.28 31.52 -4.87
N GLU A 199 1.47 30.56 -5.30
CA GLU A 199 1.35 30.17 -6.71
C GLU A 199 0.95 31.36 -7.59
N LYS A 200 -0.11 32.09 -7.21
CA LYS A 200 -0.55 33.27 -7.95
C LYS A 200 0.43 34.44 -7.89
N ALA A 201 1.17 34.60 -6.80
CA ALA A 201 2.23 35.60 -6.72
C ALA A 201 3.40 35.24 -7.66
N SER A 202 3.75 33.96 -7.78
CA SER A 202 4.80 33.47 -8.70
C SER A 202 4.43 33.66 -10.18
N GLN A 203 3.14 33.64 -10.53
CA GLN A 203 2.69 33.97 -11.89
C GLN A 203 3.01 35.43 -12.25
N PHE A 204 2.99 36.33 -11.26
CA PHE A 204 3.31 37.75 -11.45
C PHE A 204 4.81 38.05 -11.33
N LYS A 205 5.48 37.43 -10.34
CA LYS A 205 6.92 37.55 -10.11
C LYS A 205 7.53 36.16 -9.89
N PRO A 206 8.05 35.51 -10.96
CA PRO A 206 8.55 34.14 -10.88
C PRO A 206 9.73 33.99 -9.91
N GLU A 207 10.63 34.98 -9.89
CA GLU A 207 11.82 35.00 -9.04
C GLU A 207 11.61 35.92 -7.82
N MET A 208 10.89 35.42 -6.81
CA MET A 208 10.74 36.12 -5.53
C MET A 208 11.97 35.92 -4.63
N THR A 209 12.49 37.02 -4.11
CA THR A 209 13.52 37.04 -3.06
C THR A 209 12.99 36.50 -1.73
N SER A 210 13.89 36.13 -0.81
CA SER A 210 13.51 35.68 0.54
C SER A 210 12.68 36.70 1.31
N GLN A 211 12.98 38.00 1.15
CA GLN A 211 12.21 39.08 1.78
C GLN A 211 10.79 39.19 1.21
N GLU A 212 10.62 39.01 -0.10
CA GLU A 212 9.32 39.07 -0.76
C GLU A 212 8.45 37.87 -0.40
N LYS A 213 9.04 36.67 -0.33
CA LYS A 213 8.36 35.47 0.16
C LYS A 213 7.88 35.65 1.60
N GLU A 214 8.69 36.29 2.45
CA GLU A 214 8.29 36.56 3.82
C GLU A 214 7.23 37.67 3.90
N ARG A 215 7.30 38.69 3.05
CA ARG A 215 6.24 39.71 2.96
C ARG A 215 4.90 39.10 2.53
N LEU A 216 4.91 38.19 1.57
CA LEU A 216 3.71 37.48 1.12
C LEU A 216 3.09 36.64 2.25
N ARG A 217 3.92 35.95 3.05
CA ARG A 217 3.45 35.24 4.26
C ARG A 217 2.83 36.18 5.28
N LYS A 218 3.45 37.35 5.52
CA LYS A 218 2.89 38.36 6.42
C LYS A 218 1.53 38.84 5.92
N ILE A 219 1.40 39.19 4.63
CA ILE A 219 0.11 39.59 4.04
C ILE A 219 -0.95 38.53 4.31
N TYR A 220 -0.62 37.25 4.07
CA TYR A 220 -1.53 36.15 4.35
C TYR A 220 -1.94 36.09 5.83
N TYR A 221 -0.99 35.98 6.77
CA TYR A 221 -1.35 35.79 8.18
C TYR A 221 -2.08 36.99 8.80
N TYR A 222 -1.76 38.22 8.36
CA TYR A 222 -2.45 39.42 8.82
C TYR A 222 -3.86 39.57 8.24
N HIS A 223 -4.09 39.08 7.03
CA HIS A 223 -5.34 39.37 6.31
C HIS A 223 -6.19 38.16 5.97
N ARG A 224 -5.81 36.94 6.36
CA ARG A 224 -6.56 35.69 6.06
C ARG A 224 -8.03 35.69 6.48
N LYS A 225 -8.43 36.56 7.41
CA LYS A 225 -9.83 36.70 7.85
C LYS A 225 -10.56 37.91 7.26
N THR A 226 -9.85 38.79 6.55
CA THR A 226 -10.36 40.11 6.16
C THR A 226 -10.25 40.38 4.66
N LEU A 227 -9.40 39.65 3.94
CA LEU A 227 -9.19 39.82 2.51
C LEU A 227 -9.32 38.48 1.79
N THR A 228 -9.76 38.55 0.55
CA THR A 228 -9.68 37.44 -0.41
C THR A 228 -8.25 37.29 -0.95
N ILE A 229 -7.95 36.11 -1.52
CA ILE A 229 -6.64 35.84 -2.15
C ILE A 229 -6.34 36.86 -3.25
N ARG A 230 -7.35 37.31 -4.01
CA ARG A 230 -7.17 38.33 -5.06
C ARG A 230 -6.72 39.67 -4.47
N GLU A 231 -7.34 40.11 -3.38
CA GLU A 231 -6.97 41.37 -2.70
C GLU A 231 -5.60 41.29 -2.03
N MET A 232 -5.23 40.13 -1.50
CA MET A 232 -3.88 39.89 -0.98
C MET A 232 -2.80 39.97 -2.07
N ILE A 233 -3.09 39.46 -3.27
CA ILE A 233 -2.18 39.58 -4.43
C ILE A 233 -2.04 41.04 -4.83
N GLU A 234 -3.13 41.80 -4.90
CA GLU A 234 -3.06 43.23 -5.20
C GLU A 234 -2.24 44.01 -4.17
N LYS A 235 -2.38 43.69 -2.86
CA LYS A 235 -1.49 44.23 -1.83
C LYS A 235 -0.03 43.87 -2.06
N PHE A 236 0.25 42.65 -2.50
CA PHE A 236 1.62 42.22 -2.79
C PHE A 236 2.18 42.93 -4.03
N LYS A 237 1.41 43.05 -5.11
CA LYS A 237 1.79 43.84 -6.31
C LYS A 237 2.10 45.29 -5.95
N ASN A 238 1.24 45.94 -5.16
CA ASN A 238 1.47 47.31 -4.69
C ASN A 238 2.77 47.44 -3.89
N TYR A 239 3.07 46.46 -3.04
CA TYR A 239 4.35 46.42 -2.32
C TYR A 239 5.55 46.33 -3.27
N ILE A 240 5.52 45.43 -4.26
CA ILE A 240 6.58 45.29 -5.26
C ILE A 240 6.74 46.58 -6.08
N SER A 241 5.64 47.16 -6.56
CA SER A 241 5.66 48.41 -7.31
C SER A 241 6.19 49.59 -6.49
N SER A 242 5.88 49.64 -5.19
CA SER A 242 6.42 50.69 -4.30
C SER A 242 7.92 50.53 -4.04
N LYS A 243 8.42 49.29 -3.93
CA LYS A 243 9.84 48.99 -3.76
C LYS A 243 10.66 49.39 -4.98
N ASN A 244 10.15 49.11 -6.18
CA ASN A 244 10.82 49.48 -7.43
C ASN A 244 10.89 51.01 -7.64
N LYS A 245 9.93 51.78 -7.11
CA LYS A 245 9.96 53.26 -7.19
C LYS A 245 11.00 53.90 -6.25
N THR A 246 11.32 53.25 -5.14
CA THR A 246 12.35 53.72 -4.21
C THR A 246 13.77 53.55 -4.74
N ASP A 247 14.02 52.60 -5.66
CA ASP A 247 15.35 52.42 -6.27
C ASP A 247 15.64 53.49 -7.35
N ASP A 248 14.62 54.10 -7.97
CA ASP A 248 14.79 55.19 -8.95
C ASP A 248 14.94 56.59 -8.31
N SER A 249 14.80 56.70 -6.98
CA SER A 249 14.81 57.99 -6.27
C SER A 249 16.05 58.24 -5.39
N GLN A 250 17.07 57.37 -5.48
CA GLN A 250 18.41 57.61 -4.93
C GLN A 250 19.45 57.76 -6.05
N VAL A 251 19.30 58.81 -6.85
CA VAL A 251 20.43 59.48 -7.53
C VAL A 251 20.39 60.92 -7.06
N GLY A 252 21.27 61.24 -6.10
CA GLY A 252 21.42 62.55 -5.47
C GLY A 252 22.47 62.48 -4.39
#